data_AF-A0A2N2IJB7-F1
#
_entry.id   AF-A0A2N2IJB7-F1
#
_cell.length_a   1.000
_cell.length_b   1.000
_cell.length_c   1.000
_cell.angle_alpha   90.00
_cell.angle_beta   90.00
_cell.angle_gamma   90.00
#
_symmetry.space_group_name_H-M   'P 1'
#
loop_
_entity.id
_entity.type
_entity.pdbx_description
1 polymer ?
#
loop_
_entity_poly.entity_id
_entity_poly.type
_entity_poly.pdbx_seq_one_letter_code
_entity_poly.pdbx_strand_id
1 'polypeptide(L)'
;MNATRGNGLRCIDRLEVGPVSLEPRKVSAPYVVWQGDHRAETDLAYKFECDVFDPADPVARNLGTMVVAQAALNYGLFCDQIVVHGPLDAADGAFLRDMLENTNREILVHKLLMPNPFLVPGHVEVSIDRAASVTGGELVLPGLERRGQGGTAWADGVERVAVLSSGGKESLLSFGLLREIGHEVHPVYINESGRHWYTALNAHRGFREAVPTTQR
;
A
#
# COMPACT_ATOMS: atom_id res chain seq x y z
N MET A 1 1.59 -14.45 -31.75
CA MET A 1 0.18 -14.72 -31.38
C MET A 1 0.20 -15.32 -30.00
N ASN A 2 0.10 -14.49 -28.95
CA ASN A 2 0.04 -15.00 -27.58
C ASN A 2 -1.37 -15.51 -27.34
N ALA A 3 -1.47 -16.79 -27.01
CA ALA A 3 -2.71 -17.41 -26.58
C ALA A 3 -3.29 -16.58 -25.43
N THR A 4 -4.52 -16.11 -25.61
CA THR A 4 -5.29 -15.37 -24.63
C THR A 4 -5.44 -16.25 -23.38
N ARG A 5 -4.57 -16.00 -22.38
CA ARG A 5 -4.74 -16.55 -21.03
C ARG A 5 -6.09 -16.05 -20.49
N GLY A 6 -6.79 -16.93 -19.78
CA GLY A 6 -8.19 -16.75 -19.38
C GLY A 6 -8.46 -15.41 -18.72
N ASN A 7 -9.47 -14.70 -19.22
CA ASN A 7 -9.75 -13.28 -19.00
C ASN A 7 -8.58 -12.40 -19.46
N GLY A 8 -8.75 -11.67 -20.58
CA GLY A 8 -7.68 -10.93 -21.28
C GLY A 8 -6.95 -9.81 -20.51
N LEU A 9 -7.07 -9.77 -19.18
CA LEU A 9 -6.38 -8.88 -18.26
C LEU A 9 -5.07 -9.47 -17.72
N ARG A 10 -4.94 -10.80 -17.61
CA ARG A 10 -3.74 -11.43 -17.04
C ARG A 10 -2.56 -11.35 -18.01
N CYS A 11 -1.60 -10.49 -17.69
CA CYS A 11 -0.42 -10.24 -18.52
C CYS A 11 0.91 -10.40 -17.77
N ILE A 12 0.88 -10.58 -16.45
CA ILE A 12 2.05 -10.80 -15.60
C ILE A 12 1.96 -12.22 -15.02
N ASP A 13 2.99 -13.04 -15.22
CA ASP A 13 3.01 -14.41 -14.70
C ASP A 13 3.27 -14.38 -13.18
N ARG A 14 4.21 -13.54 -12.75
CA ARG A 14 4.53 -13.38 -11.33
C ARG A 14 5.05 -11.99 -11.04
N LEU A 15 4.53 -11.35 -10.00
CA LEU A 15 5.07 -10.14 -9.41
C LEU A 15 5.66 -10.48 -8.05
N GLU A 16 6.97 -10.36 -7.88
CA GLU A 16 7.63 -10.56 -6.59
C GLU A 16 7.97 -9.21 -5.95
N VAL A 17 7.75 -9.11 -4.64
CA VAL A 17 8.03 -7.93 -3.83
C VAL A 17 8.99 -8.31 -2.70
N GLY A 18 10.08 -7.57 -2.59
CA GLY A 18 11.03 -7.74 -1.49
C GLY A 18 12.06 -8.85 -1.73
N PRO A 19 12.85 -9.20 -0.69
CA PRO A 19 12.76 -8.70 0.68
C PRO A 19 13.12 -7.22 0.81
N VAL A 20 12.66 -6.58 1.90
CA VAL A 20 12.94 -5.18 2.18
C VAL A 20 14.39 -4.95 2.64
N SER A 21 14.93 -3.80 2.26
CA SER A 21 16.12 -3.18 2.85
C SER A 21 15.71 -1.99 3.70
N LEU A 22 16.20 -1.93 4.94
CA LEU A 22 15.88 -0.86 5.89
C LEU A 22 17.10 0.02 6.19
N GLU A 23 16.86 1.32 6.19
CA GLU A 23 17.69 2.35 6.81
C GLU A 23 16.80 3.10 7.81
N PRO A 24 17.34 3.82 8.80
CA PRO A 24 16.52 4.49 9.82
C PRO A 24 15.36 5.31 9.27
N ARG A 25 15.57 6.01 8.15
CA ARG A 25 14.57 6.89 7.51
C ARG A 25 14.11 6.40 6.14
N LYS A 26 14.31 5.13 5.81
CA LYS A 26 13.99 4.62 4.47
C LYS A 26 13.70 3.13 4.49
N VAL A 27 12.67 2.75 3.73
CA VAL A 27 12.43 1.36 3.34
C VAL A 27 12.49 1.28 1.82
N SER A 28 13.13 0.25 1.29
CA SER A 28 13.10 -0.06 -0.13
C SER A 28 12.93 -1.55 -0.37
N ALA A 29 12.34 -1.92 -1.50
CA ALA A 29 12.22 -3.31 -1.92
C ALA A 29 12.28 -3.43 -3.45
N PRO A 30 12.93 -4.49 -3.98
CA PRO A 30 12.83 -4.81 -5.39
C PRO A 30 11.41 -5.27 -5.72
N TYR A 31 10.94 -4.85 -6.88
CA TYR A 31 9.76 -5.33 -7.56
C TYR A 31 10.21 -6.07 -8.82
N VAL A 32 10.00 -7.38 -8.86
CA VAL A 32 10.42 -8.23 -9.98
C VAL A 32 9.21 -8.72 -10.73
N VAL A 33 9.15 -8.42 -12.03
CA VAL A 33 8.08 -8.86 -12.93
C VAL A 33 8.59 -10.00 -13.79
N TRP A 34 7.82 -11.09 -13.83
CA TRP A 34 8.03 -12.24 -14.70
C TRP A 34 6.93 -12.33 -15.75
N GLN A 35 7.32 -12.56 -17.00
CA GLN A 35 6.41 -12.84 -18.12
C GLN A 35 7.08 -13.84 -19.07
N GLY A 36 6.68 -15.11 -19.02
CA GLY A 36 7.41 -16.21 -19.66
C GLY A 36 8.86 -16.24 -19.20
N ASP A 37 9.79 -16.22 -20.15
CA ASP A 37 11.23 -16.19 -19.87
C ASP A 37 11.77 -14.78 -19.56
N HIS A 38 10.94 -13.74 -19.63
CA HIS A 38 11.36 -12.37 -19.36
C HIS A 38 11.27 -12.03 -17.87
N ARG A 39 12.33 -11.39 -17.37
CA ARG A 39 12.47 -10.86 -16.01
C ARG A 39 12.88 -9.40 -16.06
N ALA A 40 12.15 -8.55 -15.37
CA ALA A 40 12.52 -7.14 -15.16
C ALA A 40 12.45 -6.80 -13.67
N GLU A 41 13.28 -5.87 -13.22
CA GLU A 41 13.42 -5.49 -11.81
C GLU A 41 13.49 -3.97 -11.66
N THR A 42 12.84 -3.43 -10.64
CA THR A 42 12.87 -2.00 -10.27
C THR A 42 12.66 -1.86 -8.78
N ASP A 43 13.29 -0.87 -8.14
CA ASP A 43 13.12 -0.63 -6.71
C ASP A 43 11.97 0.35 -6.42
N LEU A 44 11.12 -0.03 -5.46
CA LEU A 44 10.23 0.90 -4.77
C LEU A 44 10.91 1.37 -3.48
N ALA A 45 10.91 2.68 -3.22
CA ALA A 45 11.50 3.25 -2.01
C ALA A 45 10.64 4.36 -1.40
N TYR A 46 10.54 4.34 -0.07
CA TYR A 46 9.93 5.39 0.74
C TYR A 46 10.97 6.02 1.65
N LYS A 47 10.94 7.34 1.80
CA LYS A 47 11.84 8.09 2.68
C LYS A 47 11.03 8.97 3.64
N PHE A 48 11.45 8.97 4.90
CA PHE A 48 10.81 9.64 6.02
C PHE A 48 11.68 10.80 6.53
N GLU A 49 11.08 11.78 7.22
CA GLU A 49 11.83 12.89 7.80
C GLU A 49 12.50 12.54 9.14
N CYS A 50 11.99 11.53 9.83
CA CYS A 50 12.48 11.01 11.10
C CYS A 50 12.93 9.54 11.01
N ASP A 51 13.60 9.07 12.07
CA ASP A 51 13.96 7.66 12.20
C ASP A 51 12.69 6.86 12.53
N VAL A 52 12.30 5.98 11.62
CA VAL A 52 11.11 5.11 11.69
C VAL A 52 11.51 3.65 11.92
N PHE A 53 12.63 3.22 11.35
CA PHE A 53 13.05 1.83 11.38
C PHE A 53 14.31 1.64 12.23
N ASP A 54 14.33 0.56 13.01
CA ASP A 54 15.58 -0.04 13.47
C ASP A 54 15.86 -1.26 12.57
N PRO A 55 16.90 -1.25 11.71
CA PRO A 55 17.22 -2.39 10.83
C PRO A 55 17.53 -3.71 11.57
N ALA A 56 17.89 -3.63 12.85
CA ALA A 56 18.13 -4.78 13.71
C ALA A 56 16.83 -5.36 14.31
N ASP A 57 15.75 -4.57 14.35
CA ASP A 57 14.44 -4.99 14.86
C ASP A 57 13.64 -5.79 13.82
N PRO A 58 13.29 -7.06 14.11
CA PRO A 58 12.44 -7.84 13.23
C PRO A 58 11.04 -7.25 13.00
N VAL A 59 10.47 -6.53 13.98
CA VAL A 59 9.15 -5.88 13.84
C VAL A 59 9.23 -4.74 12.82
N ALA A 60 10.34 -4.00 12.80
CA ALA A 60 10.59 -2.99 11.77
C ALA A 60 10.65 -3.60 10.35
N ARG A 61 11.17 -4.82 10.21
CA ARG A 61 11.17 -5.55 8.92
C ARG A 61 9.79 -6.01 8.50
N ASN A 62 8.96 -6.47 9.44
CA ASN A 62 7.55 -6.76 9.18
C ASN A 62 6.81 -5.49 8.70
N LEU A 63 6.92 -4.39 9.45
CA LEU A 63 6.32 -3.10 9.09
C LEU A 63 6.79 -2.63 7.71
N GLY A 64 8.10 -2.67 7.44
CA GLY A 64 8.65 -2.31 6.14
C GLY A 64 8.07 -3.16 5.01
N THR A 65 7.90 -4.46 5.24
CA THR A 65 7.28 -5.38 4.27
C THR A 65 5.84 -4.99 3.99
N MET A 66 5.07 -4.68 5.03
CA MET A 66 3.67 -4.24 4.90
C MET A 66 3.55 -2.93 4.13
N VAL A 67 4.45 -1.96 4.36
CA VAL A 67 4.49 -0.69 3.62
C VAL A 67 4.70 -0.94 2.12
N VAL A 68 5.71 -1.73 1.75
CA VAL A 68 6.02 -1.94 0.34
C VAL A 68 5.02 -2.87 -0.36
N ALA A 69 4.35 -3.79 0.35
CA ALA A 69 3.44 -4.75 -0.27
C ALA A 69 2.15 -4.12 -0.83
N GLN A 70 1.68 -3.00 -0.24
CA GLN A 70 0.40 -2.39 -0.62
C GLN A 70 0.36 -1.94 -2.08
N ALA A 71 1.46 -1.43 -2.63
CA ALA A 71 1.50 -0.99 -4.03
C ALA A 71 1.28 -2.16 -5.01
N ALA A 72 1.75 -3.35 -4.68
CA ALA A 72 1.59 -4.56 -5.50
C ALA A 72 0.13 -5.00 -5.65
N LEU A 73 -0.72 -4.70 -4.66
CA LEU A 73 -2.14 -5.11 -4.69
C LEU A 73 -2.91 -4.49 -5.85
N ASN A 74 -2.48 -3.32 -6.34
CA ASN A 74 -3.05 -2.68 -7.54
C ASN A 74 -2.87 -3.51 -8.81
N TYR A 75 -1.96 -4.48 -8.81
CA TYR A 75 -1.66 -5.32 -9.96
C TYR A 75 -2.37 -6.68 -9.92
N GLY A 76 -3.16 -6.95 -8.86
CA GLY A 76 -3.81 -8.25 -8.63
C GLY A 76 -4.57 -8.80 -9.83
N LEU A 77 -5.41 -7.98 -10.49
CA LEU A 77 -6.17 -8.41 -11.67
C LEU A 77 -5.32 -8.80 -12.88
N PHE A 78 -4.09 -8.30 -12.95
CA PHE A 78 -3.18 -8.46 -14.10
C PHE A 78 -2.13 -9.54 -13.88
N CYS A 79 -1.99 -10.03 -12.64
CA CYS A 79 -1.03 -11.06 -12.25
C CYS A 79 -1.69 -12.45 -12.18
N ASP A 80 -0.94 -13.49 -12.53
CA ASP A 80 -1.26 -14.86 -12.14
C ASP A 80 -0.93 -15.08 -10.65
N GLN A 81 0.19 -14.53 -10.19
CA GLN A 81 0.65 -14.60 -8.80
C GLN A 81 1.33 -13.30 -8.34
N ILE A 82 1.08 -12.92 -7.09
CA ILE A 82 1.86 -11.92 -6.35
C ILE A 82 2.58 -12.65 -5.22
N VAL A 83 3.90 -12.51 -5.13
CA VAL A 83 4.71 -13.08 -4.06
C VAL A 83 5.29 -11.96 -3.21
N VAL A 84 5.04 -11.99 -1.90
CA VAL A 84 5.61 -11.01 -0.98
C VAL A 84 6.60 -11.69 -0.05
N HIS A 85 7.86 -11.27 -0.12
CA HIS A 85 8.95 -11.77 0.70
C HIS A 85 9.14 -10.89 1.92
N GLY A 86 8.89 -11.45 3.11
CA GLY A 86 9.19 -10.80 4.37
C GLY A 86 8.64 -11.58 5.57
N PRO A 87 8.97 -11.16 6.79
CA PRO A 87 8.52 -11.82 8.00
C PRO A 87 7.07 -11.43 8.28
N LEU A 88 6.12 -12.00 7.53
CA LEU A 88 4.69 -11.76 7.66
C LEU A 88 4.04 -12.83 8.51
N ASP A 89 2.98 -12.45 9.22
CA ASP A 89 2.18 -13.37 10.01
C ASP A 89 0.77 -13.61 9.44
N ALA A 90 -0.01 -14.47 10.11
CA ALA A 90 -1.36 -14.80 9.69
C ALA A 90 -2.31 -13.59 9.62
N ALA A 91 -2.15 -12.58 10.49
CA ALA A 91 -2.97 -11.38 10.49
C ALA A 91 -2.60 -10.48 9.31
N ASP A 92 -1.30 -10.29 9.04
CA ASP A 92 -0.80 -9.59 7.87
C ASP A 92 -1.32 -10.23 6.58
N GLY A 93 -1.22 -11.57 6.50
CA GLY A 93 -1.67 -12.31 5.35
C GLY A 93 -3.18 -12.21 5.14
N ALA A 94 -3.98 -12.21 6.21
CA ALA A 94 -5.43 -11.98 6.12
C ALA A 94 -5.71 -10.57 5.59
N PHE A 95 -5.08 -9.54 6.17
CA PHE A 95 -5.23 -8.16 5.73
C PHE A 95 -4.87 -7.98 4.25
N LEU A 96 -3.71 -8.50 3.80
CA LEU A 96 -3.29 -8.36 2.41
C LEU A 96 -4.22 -9.08 1.42
N ARG A 97 -4.79 -10.24 1.81
CA ARG A 97 -5.78 -10.95 0.99
C ARG A 97 -7.08 -10.17 0.86
N ASP A 98 -7.59 -9.62 1.97
CA ASP A 98 -8.82 -8.82 1.98
C ASP A 98 -8.64 -7.55 1.15
N MET A 99 -7.50 -6.87 1.31
CA MET A 99 -7.16 -5.68 0.53
C MET A 99 -7.00 -6.01 -0.95
N LEU A 100 -6.35 -7.14 -1.29
CA LEU A 100 -6.21 -7.58 -2.68
C LEU A 100 -7.58 -7.79 -3.34
N GLU A 101 -8.49 -8.50 -2.67
CA GLU A 101 -9.85 -8.72 -3.19
C GLU A 101 -10.58 -7.39 -3.38
N ASN A 102 -10.52 -6.50 -2.39
CA ASN A 102 -11.21 -5.21 -2.46
C ASN A 102 -10.64 -4.32 -3.58
N THR A 103 -9.32 -4.21 -3.69
CA THR A 103 -8.65 -3.46 -4.75
C THR A 103 -8.96 -4.03 -6.13
N ASN A 104 -8.98 -5.36 -6.29
CA ASN A 104 -9.38 -6.00 -7.53
C ASN A 104 -10.82 -5.64 -7.91
N ARG A 105 -11.75 -5.69 -6.95
CA ARG A 105 -13.14 -5.31 -7.15
C ARG A 105 -13.27 -3.84 -7.56
N GLU A 106 -12.56 -2.94 -6.87
CA GLU A 106 -12.56 -1.52 -7.17
C GLU A 106 -12.05 -1.25 -8.59
N ILE A 107 -10.91 -1.83 -8.98
CA ILE A 107 -10.34 -1.65 -10.32
C ILE A 107 -11.29 -2.20 -11.38
N LEU A 108 -11.80 -3.42 -11.19
CA LEU A 108 -12.71 -4.05 -12.14
C LEU A 108 -13.94 -3.18 -12.38
N VAL A 109 -14.63 -2.78 -11.30
CA VAL A 109 -15.87 -2.02 -11.41
C VAL A 109 -15.61 -0.60 -11.90
N HIS A 110 -14.76 0.16 -11.22
CA HIS A 110 -14.65 1.59 -11.44
C HIS A 110 -13.70 1.97 -12.57
N LYS A 111 -12.73 1.11 -12.93
CA LYS A 111 -11.74 1.43 -13.95
C LYS A 111 -12.01 0.72 -15.26
N LEU A 112 -12.56 -0.49 -15.25
CA LEU A 112 -12.75 -1.31 -16.45
C LEU A 112 -14.19 -1.38 -16.94
N LEU A 113 -15.17 -1.57 -16.04
CA LEU A 113 -16.57 -1.76 -16.41
C LEU A 113 -17.36 -0.45 -16.54
N MET A 114 -17.12 0.50 -15.64
CA MET A 114 -17.70 1.84 -15.75
C MET A 114 -17.10 2.60 -16.95
N PRO A 115 -17.86 3.49 -17.61
CA PRO A 115 -17.32 4.33 -18.67
C PRO A 115 -16.07 5.08 -18.21
N ASN A 116 -14.94 4.76 -18.84
CA ASN A 116 -13.65 5.34 -18.53
C ASN A 116 -13.06 5.98 -19.79
N PRO A 117 -12.93 7.31 -19.87
CA PRO A 117 -12.45 8.01 -21.06
C PRO A 117 -10.97 7.74 -21.38
N PHE A 118 -10.24 7.11 -20.45
CA PHE A 118 -8.85 6.73 -20.64
C PHE A 118 -8.67 5.32 -21.23
N LEU A 119 -9.76 4.56 -21.40
CA LEU A 119 -9.72 3.27 -22.07
C LEU A 119 -10.03 3.42 -23.55
N VAL A 120 -9.21 2.79 -24.39
CA VAL A 120 -9.45 2.72 -25.83
C VAL A 120 -10.48 1.62 -26.10
N PRO A 121 -11.64 1.93 -26.72
CA PRO A 121 -12.63 0.91 -27.06
C PRO A 121 -12.04 -0.24 -27.88
N GLY A 122 -12.50 -1.46 -27.61
CA GLY A 122 -12.05 -2.69 -28.30
C GLY A 122 -10.65 -3.20 -27.94
N HIS A 123 -9.90 -2.51 -27.07
CA HIS A 123 -8.57 -2.97 -26.61
C HIS A 123 -8.64 -3.73 -25.28
N VAL A 124 -9.66 -3.44 -24.47
CA VAL A 124 -9.94 -4.12 -23.21
C VAL A 124 -11.42 -4.48 -23.21
N GLU A 125 -11.74 -5.72 -23.54
CA GLU A 125 -13.10 -6.27 -23.44
C GLU A 125 -13.18 -7.18 -22.21
N VAL A 126 -13.85 -6.71 -21.17
CA VAL A 126 -14.03 -7.44 -19.92
C VAL A 126 -15.52 -7.75 -19.77
N SER A 127 -15.90 -9.02 -19.85
CA SER A 127 -17.25 -9.46 -19.50
C SER A 127 -17.31 -9.93 -18.04
N ILE A 128 -18.38 -9.54 -17.35
CA ILE A 128 -18.60 -9.80 -15.91
C ILE A 128 -18.94 -11.27 -15.64
N ASP A 129 -19.32 -12.02 -16.67
CA ASP A 129 -20.00 -13.33 -16.57
C ASP A 129 -19.18 -14.46 -15.91
N ARG A 130 -17.95 -14.17 -15.47
CA ARG A 130 -17.14 -15.07 -14.66
C ARG A 130 -16.84 -14.41 -13.32
N ALA A 131 -17.61 -14.79 -12.30
CA ALA A 131 -17.36 -14.45 -10.89
C ALA A 131 -15.91 -14.77 -10.43
N ALA A 132 -15.19 -15.63 -11.16
CA ALA A 132 -13.76 -15.93 -10.98
C ALA A 132 -12.81 -14.77 -11.37
N SER A 133 -13.32 -13.64 -11.87
CA SER A 133 -12.53 -12.48 -12.29
C SER A 133 -12.20 -11.51 -11.15
N VAL A 134 -12.90 -11.58 -10.01
CA VAL A 134 -12.69 -10.64 -8.88
C VAL A 134 -11.55 -11.10 -7.96
N THR A 135 -11.25 -12.40 -7.91
CA THR A 135 -10.20 -12.94 -7.03
C THR A 135 -8.79 -12.51 -7.44
N GLY A 136 -8.57 -12.09 -8.70
CA GLY A 136 -7.26 -11.70 -9.21
C GLY A 136 -6.21 -12.82 -9.12
N GLY A 137 -4.93 -12.44 -9.12
CA GLY A 137 -3.79 -13.33 -8.94
C GLY A 137 -3.69 -13.89 -7.53
N GLU A 138 -3.10 -15.07 -7.40
CA GLU A 138 -2.85 -15.72 -6.11
C GLU A 138 -1.83 -14.92 -5.28
N LEU A 139 -2.14 -14.60 -4.02
CA LEU A 139 -1.17 -14.02 -3.09
C LEU A 139 -0.41 -15.11 -2.35
N VAL A 140 0.90 -15.21 -2.63
CA VAL A 140 1.81 -16.15 -1.98
C VAL A 140 2.72 -15.41 -1.01
N LEU A 141 2.78 -15.93 0.23
CA LEU A 141 3.56 -15.36 1.32
C LEU A 141 4.55 -16.44 1.81
N PRO A 142 5.74 -16.57 1.19
CA PRO A 142 6.70 -17.60 1.57
C PRO A 142 7.15 -17.42 3.02
N GLY A 143 7.09 -18.48 3.81
CA GLY A 143 7.51 -18.45 5.22
C GLY A 143 6.53 -17.74 6.15
N LEU A 144 5.26 -17.60 5.75
CA LEU A 144 4.19 -17.03 6.60
C LEU A 144 4.18 -17.67 7.99
N GLU A 145 4.41 -16.86 9.02
CA GLU A 145 4.39 -17.32 10.40
C GLU A 145 2.95 -17.42 10.91
N ARG A 146 2.65 -18.45 11.71
CA ARG A 146 1.31 -18.62 12.30
C ARG A 146 0.94 -17.52 13.31
N ARG A 147 1.95 -16.91 13.91
CA ARG A 147 1.81 -15.88 14.93
C ARG A 147 2.96 -14.91 14.77
N GLY A 148 2.68 -13.63 14.69
CA GLY A 148 3.70 -12.61 14.56
C GLY A 148 4.64 -12.61 15.75
N GLN A 149 5.84 -12.10 15.49
CA GLN A 149 6.79 -11.75 16.53
C GLN A 149 6.14 -10.64 17.36
N GLY A 150 5.72 -10.98 18.58
CA GLY A 150 4.85 -10.14 19.39
C GLY A 150 5.38 -8.72 19.47
N GLY A 151 4.66 -7.78 18.88
CA GLY A 151 4.91 -6.36 19.07
C GLY A 151 4.65 -5.98 20.52
N THR A 152 5.37 -4.99 21.03
CA THR A 152 4.98 -4.33 22.27
C THR A 152 3.59 -3.75 22.06
N ALA A 153 2.62 -4.13 22.89
CA ALA A 153 1.36 -3.42 22.94
C ALA A 153 1.65 -1.92 23.11
N TRP A 154 0.95 -1.08 22.35
CA TRP A 154 1.03 0.36 22.54
C TRP A 154 0.82 0.65 24.02
N ALA A 155 1.74 1.38 24.65
CA ALA A 155 1.59 1.75 26.05
C ALA A 155 0.22 2.39 26.26
N ASP A 156 -0.49 1.97 27.31
CA ASP A 156 -1.81 2.47 27.65
C ASP A 156 -1.73 4.01 27.80
N GLY A 157 -2.31 4.72 26.84
CA GLY A 157 -2.23 6.17 26.78
C GLY A 157 -2.99 6.69 25.57
N VAL A 158 -4.28 6.99 25.76
CA VAL A 158 -5.14 7.63 24.75
C VAL A 158 -4.76 9.11 24.55
N GLU A 159 -3.68 9.58 25.15
CA GLU A 159 -3.29 10.99 25.17
C GLU A 159 -2.68 11.46 23.84
N ARG A 160 -2.08 10.55 23.06
CA ARG A 160 -1.44 10.87 21.78
C ARG A 160 -2.23 10.28 20.62
N VAL A 161 -2.52 11.12 19.62
CA VAL A 161 -3.32 10.72 18.46
C VAL A 161 -2.60 11.11 17.17
N ALA A 162 -2.42 10.14 16.27
CA ALA A 162 -1.97 10.42 14.91
C ALA A 162 -3.17 10.72 14.00
N VAL A 163 -3.10 11.81 13.24
CA VAL A 163 -4.08 12.15 12.21
C VAL A 163 -3.39 12.07 10.85
N LEU A 164 -3.78 11.10 10.03
CA LEU A 164 -3.36 11.04 8.63
C LEU A 164 -4.04 12.20 7.89
N SER A 165 -3.29 13.29 7.68
CA SER A 165 -3.83 14.55 7.20
C SER A 165 -3.65 14.69 5.70
N SER A 166 -4.76 14.83 4.98
CA SER A 166 -4.78 15.20 3.56
C SER A 166 -4.58 16.71 3.33
N GLY A 167 -4.53 17.50 4.41
CA GLY A 167 -4.58 18.97 4.36
C GLY A 167 -5.95 19.53 3.97
N GLY A 168 -6.95 18.67 3.77
CA GLY A 168 -8.33 19.08 3.49
C GLY A 168 -9.05 19.57 4.74
N LYS A 169 -10.21 20.21 4.54
CA LYS A 169 -11.02 20.78 5.63
C LYS A 169 -11.33 19.75 6.72
N GLU A 170 -11.70 18.53 6.33
CA GLU A 170 -12.09 17.47 7.26
C GLU A 170 -10.92 16.96 8.12
N SER A 171 -9.74 16.74 7.52
CA SER A 171 -8.58 16.26 8.29
C SER A 171 -8.01 17.36 9.19
N LEU A 172 -8.07 18.62 8.76
CA LEU A 172 -7.69 19.77 9.58
C LEU A 172 -8.69 20.01 10.72
N LEU A 173 -9.98 19.84 10.47
CA LEU A 173 -11.02 19.90 11.51
C LEU A 173 -10.81 18.78 12.54
N SER A 174 -10.55 17.55 12.09
CA SER A 174 -10.26 16.42 12.97
C SER A 174 -9.06 16.71 13.88
N PHE A 175 -7.98 17.27 13.31
CA PHE A 175 -6.83 17.75 14.10
C PHE A 175 -7.24 18.78 15.17
N GLY A 176 -8.03 19.78 14.78
CA GLY A 176 -8.50 20.84 15.70
C GLY A 176 -9.34 20.29 16.84
N LEU A 177 -10.36 19.48 16.52
CA LEU A 177 -11.28 18.90 17.52
C LEU A 177 -10.55 18.03 18.54
N LEU A 178 -9.66 17.15 18.09
CA LEU A 178 -8.89 16.28 18.98
C LEU A 178 -7.96 17.07 19.90
N ARG A 179 -7.37 18.15 19.39
CA ARG A 179 -6.54 19.06 20.18
C ARG A 179 -7.38 19.85 21.20
N GLU A 180 -8.57 20.31 20.82
CA GLU A 180 -9.48 21.06 21.71
C GLU A 180 -9.96 20.23 22.91
N ILE A 181 -10.15 18.92 22.73
CA ILE A 181 -10.52 18.00 23.82
C ILE A 181 -9.31 17.50 24.63
N GLY A 182 -8.11 18.02 24.38
CA GLY A 182 -6.93 17.84 25.23
C GLY A 182 -5.94 16.76 24.79
N HIS A 183 -6.05 16.21 23.57
CA HIS A 183 -5.06 15.25 23.06
C HIS A 183 -3.81 15.96 22.50
N GLU A 184 -2.66 15.31 22.63
CA GLU A 184 -1.46 15.61 21.86
C GLU A 184 -1.62 15.01 20.45
N VAL A 185 -1.89 15.87 19.47
CA VAL A 185 -2.19 15.43 18.10
C VAL A 185 -0.95 15.55 17.22
N HIS A 186 -0.62 14.48 16.51
CA HIS A 186 0.45 14.39 15.52
C HIS A 186 -0.17 14.35 14.12
N PRO A 187 -0.22 15.48 13.39
CA PRO A 187 -0.66 15.49 12.01
C PRO A 187 0.45 14.91 11.12
N VAL A 188 0.15 13.79 10.45
CA VAL A 188 1.07 13.06 9.58
C VAL A 188 0.62 13.25 8.13
N TYR A 189 1.49 13.78 7.29
CA TYR A 189 1.21 14.02 5.87
C TYR A 189 1.92 12.98 5.02
N ILE A 190 1.17 12.22 4.22
CA ILE A 190 1.75 11.21 3.33
C ILE A 190 1.91 11.81 1.93
N ASN A 191 3.06 11.55 1.31
CA ASN A 191 3.28 11.91 -0.09
C ASN A 191 2.54 10.91 -0.99
N GLU A 192 1.43 11.35 -1.57
CA GLU A 192 0.61 10.58 -2.50
C GLU A 192 0.77 11.09 -3.93
N SER A 193 0.54 10.23 -4.92
CA SER A 193 0.53 10.68 -6.32
C SER A 193 -0.70 11.53 -6.63
N GLY A 194 -0.53 12.59 -7.42
CA GLY A 194 -1.63 13.38 -7.98
C GLY A 194 -1.86 14.73 -7.29
N ARG A 195 -2.95 15.42 -7.65
CA ARG A 195 -3.20 16.81 -7.20
C ARG A 195 -3.58 16.93 -5.72
N HIS A 196 -4.08 15.85 -5.10
CA HIS A 196 -4.41 15.83 -3.67
C HIS A 196 -3.18 16.12 -2.79
N TRP A 197 -2.00 15.71 -3.24
CA TRP A 197 -0.73 16.03 -2.60
C TRP A 197 -0.46 17.54 -2.51
N TYR A 198 -0.93 18.37 -3.44
CA TYR A 198 -0.69 19.81 -3.35
C TYR A 198 -1.39 20.45 -2.15
N THR A 199 -2.59 19.97 -1.82
CA THR A 199 -3.30 20.41 -0.62
C THR A 199 -2.58 19.94 0.63
N ALA A 200 -2.19 18.66 0.70
CA ALA A 200 -1.44 18.10 1.81
C ALA A 200 -0.10 18.84 2.02
N LEU A 201 0.65 19.11 0.96
CA LEU A 201 1.95 19.79 1.02
C LEU A 201 1.83 21.24 1.51
N ASN A 202 0.81 21.97 1.05
CA ASN A 202 0.58 23.34 1.50
C ASN A 202 0.20 23.38 2.98
N ALA A 203 -0.70 22.48 3.42
CA ALA A 203 -1.07 22.34 4.81
C ALA A 203 0.14 21.94 5.67
N HIS A 204 0.92 20.95 5.23
CA HIS A 204 2.17 20.52 5.88
C HIS A 204 3.14 21.69 6.06
N ARG A 205 3.38 22.50 5.02
CA ARG A 205 4.29 23.65 5.10
C ARG A 205 3.86 24.65 6.18
N GLY A 206 2.56 24.99 6.22
CA GLY A 206 2.03 25.88 7.26
C GLY A 206 2.07 25.24 8.66
N PHE A 207 1.73 23.95 8.77
CA PHE A 207 1.72 23.23 10.04
C PHE A 207 3.13 23.03 10.61
N ARG A 208 4.13 22.78 9.77
CA ARG A 208 5.51 22.61 10.21
C ARG A 208 6.06 23.85 10.93
N GLU A 209 5.56 25.03 10.61
CA GLU A 209 5.95 26.29 11.27
C GLU A 209 5.21 26.51 12.60
N ALA A 210 3.96 26.06 12.71
CA ALA A 210 3.08 26.40 13.84
C ALA A 210 2.76 25.23 14.79
N VAL A 211 3.01 23.99 14.37
CA VAL A 211 2.62 22.74 15.05
C VAL A 211 3.85 21.82 15.14
N PRO A 212 4.57 21.82 16.27
CA PRO A 212 5.83 21.08 16.43
C PRO A 212 5.72 19.56 16.24
N THR A 213 4.53 18.99 16.43
CA THR A 213 4.25 17.55 16.30
C THR A 213 4.00 17.09 14.86
N THR A 214 4.11 17.99 13.88
CA THR A 214 3.89 17.71 12.46
C THR A 214 4.96 16.76 11.91
N GLN A 215 4.53 15.73 11.17
CA GLN A 215 5.42 14.73 10.54
C GLN A 215 5.07 14.50 9.07
N ARG A 216 6.04 13.97 8.30
CA ARG A 216 5.91 13.61 6.89
C ARG A 216 6.75 12.40 6.51
#